data_AF-A0A3Q8UXF6-F1
#
_entry.id   AF-A0A3Q8UXF6-F1
#
_cell.length_a   1.000
_cell.length_b   1.000
_cell.length_c   1.000
_cell.angle_alpha   90.00
_cell.angle_beta   90.00
_cell.angle_gamma   90.00
#
_symmetry.space_group_name_H-M   'P 1'
#
loop_
_entity.id
_entity.type
_entity.pdbx_description
1 polymer ?
#
loop_
_entity_poly.entity_id
_entity_poly.type
_entity_poly.pdbx_seq_one_letter_code
_entity_poly.pdbx_strand_id
1 'polypeptide(L)' 'MMTGNSMRPIAAALGVIIATTALSATPAQAAAEEGLVGHYHSESGCLDAGAQGKRKGKWAAYRCLPSWDGPEPWGLWVS' A
#
# COMPACT_ATOMS: atom_id res chain seq x y z
N MET A 1 -47.53 57.45 -26.51
CA MET A 1 -48.31 56.28 -26.96
C MET A 1 -47.35 55.37 -27.72
N MET A 2 -47.42 54.04 -27.45
CA MET A 2 -46.77 52.92 -28.18
C MET A 2 -45.23 52.91 -28.09
N THR A 3 -44.47 51.83 -27.89
CA THR A 3 -44.67 50.37 -27.80
C THR A 3 -43.28 49.81 -27.41
N GLY A 4 -43.20 48.66 -26.73
CA GLY A 4 -41.98 47.85 -26.83
C GLY A 4 -41.59 47.05 -25.60
N ASN A 5 -42.31 45.95 -25.38
CA ASN A 5 -41.89 44.86 -24.52
C ASN A 5 -40.69 44.09 -25.12
N SER A 6 -39.96 43.34 -24.29
CA SER A 6 -38.89 42.36 -24.64
C SER A 6 -37.48 42.97 -24.78
N MET A 7 -36.39 42.45 -24.20
CA MET A 7 -35.98 41.06 -24.00
C MET A 7 -35.10 40.91 -22.74
N ARG A 8 -35.14 39.70 -22.15
CA ARG A 8 -34.42 39.26 -20.94
C ARG A 8 -32.91 39.09 -21.20
N PRO A 9 -32.05 39.18 -20.16
CA PRO A 9 -30.62 39.08 -20.30
C PRO A 9 -30.19 37.62 -20.45
N ILE A 10 -29.32 37.31 -21.41
CA ILE A 10 -28.59 36.05 -21.43
C ILE A 10 -27.11 36.41 -21.50
N ALA A 11 -26.54 36.64 -20.32
CA ALA A 11 -25.10 36.65 -20.13
C ALA A 11 -24.59 35.22 -20.41
N ALA A 12 -23.98 35.02 -21.58
CA ALA A 12 -23.28 33.78 -21.91
C ALA A 12 -21.96 33.75 -21.12
N ALA A 13 -22.03 33.30 -19.86
CA ALA A 13 -20.85 32.90 -19.11
C ALA A 13 -20.40 31.54 -19.66
N LEU A 14 -19.41 31.55 -20.56
CA LEU A 14 -18.66 30.36 -20.94
C LEU A 14 -17.84 29.91 -19.74
N GLY A 15 -18.47 29.12 -18.86
CA GLY A 15 -17.81 28.43 -17.78
C GLY A 15 -16.82 27.42 -18.35
N VAL A 16 -15.53 27.69 -18.20
CA VAL A 16 -14.46 26.73 -18.45
C VAL A 16 -14.66 25.59 -17.45
N ILE A 17 -15.15 24.44 -17.92
CA ILE A 17 -15.23 23.22 -17.13
C ILE A 17 -13.79 22.72 -16.99
N ILE A 18 -13.12 23.12 -15.92
CA ILE A 18 -11.89 22.46 -15.48
C ILE A 18 -12.36 21.12 -14.91
N ALA A 19 -12.35 20.08 -15.74
CA ALA A 19 -12.52 18.71 -15.29
C ALA A 19 -11.31 18.38 -14.40
N THR A 20 -11.44 18.64 -13.11
CA THR A 20 -10.57 18.05 -12.10
C THR A 20 -10.82 16.56 -12.13
N THR A 21 -10.06 15.85 -12.95
CA THR A 21 -9.94 14.40 -12.84
C THR A 21 -9.43 14.13 -11.43
N ALA A 22 -10.36 13.82 -10.53
CA ALA A 22 -10.05 13.26 -9.23
C ALA A 22 -9.41 11.90 -9.53
N LEU A 23 -8.10 11.93 -9.72
CA LEU A 23 -7.25 10.76 -9.74
C LEU A 23 -7.45 10.14 -8.36
N SER A 24 -8.37 9.19 -8.31
CA SER A 24 -8.66 8.41 -7.13
C SER A 24 -7.40 7.61 -6.90
N ALA A 25 -6.47 8.17 -6.12
CA ALA A 25 -5.29 7.49 -5.66
C ALA A 25 -5.80 6.38 -4.74
N THR A 26 -6.16 5.24 -5.32
CA THR A 26 -6.30 4.00 -4.58
C THR A 26 -4.99 3.87 -3.81
N PRO A 27 -5.00 3.82 -2.47
CA PRO A 27 -3.78 3.53 -1.76
C PRO A 27 -3.36 2.16 -2.26
N ALA A 28 -2.30 2.13 -3.08
CA ALA A 28 -1.58 0.91 -3.35
C ALA A 28 -1.07 0.50 -1.98
N GLN A 29 -1.80 -0.38 -1.32
CA GLN A 29 -1.38 -1.01 -0.08
C GLN A 29 -0.07 -1.66 -0.46
N ALA A 30 1.05 -1.05 -0.08
CA ALA A 30 2.35 -1.64 -0.21
C ALA A 30 2.25 -2.96 0.55
N ALA A 31 2.09 -4.06 -0.19
CA ALA A 31 2.22 -5.38 0.37
C ALA A 31 3.61 -5.37 1.00
N ALA A 32 3.67 -5.49 2.34
CA ALA A 32 4.92 -5.44 3.05
C ALA A 32 5.84 -6.49 2.42
N GLU A 33 6.91 -6.03 1.78
CA GLU A 33 7.84 -6.89 1.06
C GLU A 33 8.47 -7.81 2.08
N GLU A 34 8.24 -9.11 1.93
CA GLU A 34 8.76 -10.09 2.86
C GLU A 34 10.26 -10.26 2.63
N GLY A 35 11.05 -9.88 3.62
CA GLY A 35 12.51 -9.96 3.57
C GLY A 35 13.02 -11.23 4.25
N LEU A 36 13.90 -11.97 3.57
CA LEU A 36 14.66 -13.06 4.18
C LEU A 36 15.73 -12.46 5.10
N VAL A 37 15.66 -12.79 6.40
CA VAL A 37 16.58 -12.30 7.43
C VAL A 37 17.76 -13.25 7.63
N GLY A 38 17.54 -14.56 7.48
CA GLY A 38 18.58 -15.54 7.67
C GLY A 38 18.10 -16.98 7.57
N HIS A 39 19.05 -17.91 7.61
CA HIS A 39 18.81 -19.34 7.56
C HIS A 39 19.14 -19.99 8.90
N TYR A 40 18.38 -21.03 9.25
CA TYR A 40 18.42 -21.71 10.55
C TYR A 40 18.39 -23.22 10.37
N HIS A 41 19.21 -23.93 11.14
CA HIS A 41 19.34 -25.39 11.08
C HIS A 41 18.05 -26.14 11.43
N SER A 42 17.21 -25.53 12.27
CA SER A 42 15.95 -26.11 12.71
C SER A 42 14.80 -25.11 12.65
N GLU A 43 13.59 -25.64 12.47
CA GLU A 43 12.36 -24.85 12.51
C GLU A 43 12.21 -24.11 13.85
N SER A 44 12.52 -24.80 14.95
CA SER A 44 12.48 -24.24 16.30
C SER A 44 13.42 -23.06 16.48
N GLY A 45 14.64 -23.12 15.92
CA GLY A 45 15.60 -22.03 15.96
C GLY A 45 15.13 -20.82 15.15
N CYS A 46 14.53 -21.07 13.98
CA CYS A 46 13.90 -20.02 13.18
C CYS A 46 12.75 -19.34 13.93
N LEU A 47 11.85 -20.13 14.53
CA LEU A 47 10.68 -19.62 15.25
C LEU A 47 11.08 -18.82 16.50
N ASP A 48 12.08 -19.30 17.25
CA ASP A 48 12.60 -18.57 18.41
C ASP A 48 13.20 -17.23 17.99
N ALA A 49 14.04 -17.20 16.95
CA ALA A 49 14.60 -15.97 16.43
C ALA A 49 13.52 -14.99 15.95
N GLY A 50 12.53 -15.49 15.20
CA GLY A 50 11.32 -14.77 14.79
C GLY A 50 10.57 -14.13 15.96
N ALA A 51 10.28 -14.94 16.97
CA ALA A 51 9.61 -14.50 18.19
C ALA A 51 10.44 -13.45 18.95
N GLN A 52 11.76 -13.63 19.04
CA GLN A 52 12.64 -12.65 19.67
C GLN A 52 12.61 -11.30 18.94
N GLY A 53 12.69 -11.28 17.62
CA GLY A 53 12.62 -10.02 16.87
C GLY A 53 11.26 -9.34 16.98
N LYS A 54 10.15 -10.11 16.97
CA LYS A 54 8.82 -9.58 17.24
C LYS A 54 8.70 -8.97 18.64
N ARG A 55 9.20 -9.66 19.68
CA ARG A 55 9.22 -9.14 21.07
C ARG A 55 10.06 -7.87 21.21
N LYS A 56 11.12 -7.73 20.42
CA LYS A 56 11.97 -6.53 20.36
C LYS A 56 11.38 -5.41 19.49
N GLY A 57 10.19 -5.61 18.91
CA GLY A 57 9.55 -4.63 18.02
C GLY A 57 10.26 -4.44 16.68
N LYS A 58 11.13 -5.39 16.28
CA LYS A 58 11.87 -5.30 15.01
C LYS A 58 11.00 -5.65 13.80
N TRP A 59 10.02 -6.53 13.99
CA TRP A 59 9.19 -7.08 12.92
C TRP A 59 7.73 -7.15 13.34
N ALA A 60 6.81 -6.83 12.44
CA ALA A 60 5.38 -6.90 12.71
C ALA A 60 4.89 -8.35 12.60
N ALA A 61 5.39 -9.07 11.59
CA ALA A 61 5.17 -10.50 11.42
C ALA A 61 6.46 -11.20 10.99
N TYR A 62 6.46 -12.52 11.21
CA TYR A 62 7.53 -13.40 10.77
C TYR A 62 6.97 -14.75 10.35
N ARG A 63 7.65 -15.43 9.44
CA ARG A 63 7.34 -16.77 8.98
C ARG A 63 8.62 -17.58 8.86
N CYS A 64 8.52 -18.85 9.21
CA CYS A 64 9.59 -19.83 9.00
C CYS A 64 9.16 -20.76 7.89
N LEU A 65 9.91 -20.73 6.79
CA LEU A 65 9.61 -21.52 5.60
C LEU A 65 10.80 -22.44 5.28
N PRO A 66 10.56 -23.65 4.78
CA PRO A 66 11.63 -24.47 4.23
C PRO A 66 12.41 -23.69 3.17
N SER A 67 13.72 -23.68 3.28
CA SER A 67 14.62 -22.97 2.38
C SER A 67 15.51 -23.97 1.66
N TRP A 68 15.47 -23.95 0.33
CA TRP A 68 16.26 -24.85 -0.51
C TRP A 68 17.49 -24.16 -1.10
N ASP A 69 17.49 -22.82 -1.11
CA ASP A 69 18.56 -21.97 -1.67
C ASP A 69 19.59 -21.55 -0.61
N GLY A 70 19.41 -21.96 0.65
CA GLY A 70 20.22 -21.55 1.78
C GLY A 70 21.13 -22.66 2.31
N PRO A 71 22.14 -22.30 3.14
CA PRO A 71 22.99 -23.28 3.81
C PRO A 71 22.22 -24.14 4.82
N GLU A 72 21.07 -23.66 5.31
CA GLU A 72 20.25 -24.34 6.31
C GLU A 72 18.80 -24.50 5.83
N PRO A 73 18.09 -25.55 6.28
CA PRO A 73 16.80 -25.96 5.72
C PRO A 73 15.64 -25.01 6.06
N TRP A 74 15.81 -24.02 6.93
CA TRP A 74 14.75 -23.08 7.31
C TRP A 74 15.18 -21.63 7.08
N GLY A 75 14.36 -20.86 6.36
CA GLY A 75 14.52 -19.42 6.18
C GLY A 75 13.55 -18.64 7.06
N LEU A 76 14.06 -17.62 7.76
CA LEU A 76 13.24 -16.66 8.49
C LEU A 76 12.89 -15.48 7.58
N TRP A 77 11.60 -15.35 7.27
CA TRP A 77 11.03 -14.27 6.46
C TRP A 77 10.26 -13.31 7.37
N VAL A 78 10.41 -12.01 7.16
CA VAL A 78 9.78 -10.98 8.01
C VAL A 78 9.13 -9.89 7.18
N SER A 79 8.13 -9.23 7.78
CA SER A 79 7.42 -8.07 7.25
C SER A 79 7.27 -6.97 8.30
#